data_AF-A0A150Q4V6-F1
#
_entry.id   AF-A0A150Q4V6-F1
#
_cell.length_a   1.000
_cell.length_b   1.000
_cell.length_c   1.000
_cell.angle_alpha   90.00
_cell.angle_beta   90.00
_cell.angle_gamma   90.00
#
_symmetry.space_group_name_H-M   'P 1'
#
loop_
_entity.id
_entity.type
_entity.pdbx_description
1 polymer ?
#
loop_
_entity_poly.entity_id
_entity_poly.type
_entity_poly.pdbx_seq_one_letter_code
_entity_poly.pdbx_strand_id
1 'polypeptide(L)'
;MEQVLVEKKVLAASERLSVAQEQLDAAMQGPGGSRPDVEAMKEVSERLREARACIEQLQQHIESTAEAVPSMRHCPACGASIRAKATLCGHCWTKVSPTL
;
A
#
# COMPACT_ATOMS: atom_id res chain seq x y z
N MET A 1 -2.45 -12.61 -4.80
CA MET A 1 -0.98 -12.68 -4.99
C MET A 1 -0.41 -11.30 -5.29
N GLU A 2 -1.10 -10.46 -6.08
CA GLU A 2 -0.67 -9.09 -6.41
C GLU A 2 -0.60 -8.13 -5.21
N GLN A 3 -1.56 -8.20 -4.27
CA GLN A 3 -1.61 -7.33 -3.08
C GLN A 3 -0.36 -7.48 -2.19
N VAL A 4 0.05 -8.73 -1.91
CA VAL A 4 1.26 -9.06 -1.14
C VAL A 4 2.54 -8.57 -1.83
N LEU A 5 2.56 -8.54 -3.17
CA LEU A 5 3.69 -8.02 -3.93
C LEU A 5 3.77 -6.50 -3.85
N VAL A 6 2.63 -5.81 -3.83
CA VAL A 6 2.55 -4.36 -3.65
C VAL A 6 3.01 -3.97 -2.24
N GLU A 7 2.53 -4.65 -1.18
CA GLU A 7 2.97 -4.44 0.21
C GLU A 7 4.50 -4.56 0.36
N LYS A 8 5.09 -5.64 -0.17
CA LYS A 8 6.55 -5.84 -0.13
C LYS A 8 7.32 -4.73 -0.82
N LYS A 9 6.83 -4.24 -1.97
CA LYS A 9 7.46 -3.15 -2.72
C LYS A 9 7.35 -1.82 -1.98
N VAL A 10 6.23 -1.55 -1.33
CA VAL A 10 6.02 -0.32 -0.53
C VAL A 10 6.93 -0.31 0.70
N LEU A 11 7.05 -1.44 1.40
CA LEU A 11 7.99 -1.58 2.54
C LEU A 11 9.45 -1.38 2.10
N ALA A 12 9.86 -2.03 1.00
CA ALA A 12 11.22 -1.88 0.48
C ALA A 12 11.52 -0.45 0.01
N ALA A 13 10.51 0.28 -0.52
CA ALA A 13 10.65 1.68 -0.89
C ALA A 13 10.79 2.58 0.36
N SER A 14 10.03 2.33 1.42
CA SER A 14 10.10 3.06 2.70
C SER A 14 11.48 2.95 3.36
N GLU A 15 12.05 1.75 3.37
CA GLU A 15 13.38 1.49 3.94
C GLU A 15 14.49 2.20 3.15
N ARG A 16 14.44 2.12 1.82
CA ARG A 16 15.38 2.83 0.93
C ARG A 16 15.31 4.34 1.10
N LEU A 17 14.12 4.87 1.30
CA LEU A 17 13.91 6.30 1.49
C LEU A 17 14.49 6.78 2.82
N SER A 18 14.29 6.00 3.89
CA SER A 18 14.86 6.30 5.21
C SER A 18 16.39 6.35 5.17
N VAL A 19 17.01 5.38 4.50
CA VAL A 19 18.48 5.35 4.32
C VAL A 19 18.97 6.55 3.50
N ALA A 20 18.28 6.90 2.41
CA ALA A 20 18.65 8.05 1.58
C ALA A 20 18.53 9.38 2.35
N GLN A 21 17.53 9.50 3.22
CA GLN A 21 17.31 10.69 4.02
C GLN A 21 18.38 10.86 5.11
N GLU A 22 18.75 9.78 5.79
CA GLU A 22 19.85 9.79 6.76
C GLU A 22 21.20 10.13 6.11
N GLN A 23 21.47 9.61 4.90
CA GLN A 23 22.67 9.97 4.13
C GLN A 23 22.70 11.45 3.74
N LEU A 24 21.55 12.03 3.39
CA LEU A 24 21.43 13.45 3.08
C LEU A 24 21.65 14.32 4.34
N ASP A 25 21.05 13.95 5.46
CA ASP A 25 21.21 14.65 6.74
C ASP A 25 22.66 14.59 7.24
N ALA A 26 23.34 13.46 7.03
CA ALA A 26 24.77 13.31 7.33
C ALA A 26 25.64 14.17 6.40
N ALA A 27 25.32 14.25 5.11
CA ALA A 27 26.02 15.10 4.15
C ALA A 27 25.87 16.60 4.47
N MET A 28 24.70 17.01 4.98
CA MET A 28 24.43 18.38 5.44
C MET A 28 25.23 18.77 6.70
N GLN A 29 25.57 17.80 7.56
CA GLN A 29 26.28 18.02 8.84
C GLN A 29 27.79 17.77 8.77
N GLY A 30 28.33 17.34 7.62
CA GLY A 30 29.74 17.01 7.44
C GLY A 30 30.68 18.23 7.48
N PRO A 31 31.77 18.21 8.26
CA PRO A 31 32.75 19.30 8.28
C PRO A 31 33.72 19.14 7.09
N GLY A 32 33.38 19.68 5.91
CA GLY A 32 34.22 19.46 4.73
C GLY A 32 33.97 20.38 3.53
N GLY A 33 34.54 21.59 3.55
CA GLY A 33 35.32 22.21 2.46
C GLY A 33 34.71 22.55 1.10
N SER A 34 33.60 21.96 0.66
CA SER A 34 32.86 22.40 -0.53
C SER A 34 31.47 22.81 -0.07
N ARG A 35 31.10 24.09 -0.25
CA ARG A 35 29.71 24.53 -0.01
C ARG A 35 28.84 23.65 -0.91
N PRO A 36 28.01 22.74 -0.35
CA PRO A 36 27.00 22.08 -1.15
C PRO A 36 26.13 23.20 -1.75
N ASP A 37 25.61 22.97 -2.95
CA ASP A 37 24.55 23.84 -3.46
C ASP A 37 23.33 23.66 -2.54
N VAL A 38 23.22 24.55 -1.55
CA VAL A 38 22.23 24.46 -0.45
C VAL A 38 20.81 24.47 -1.01
N GLU A 39 20.61 25.15 -2.15
CA GLU A 39 19.33 25.19 -2.85
C GLU A 39 19.00 23.84 -3.47
N ALA A 40 19.95 23.21 -4.19
CA ALA A 40 19.76 21.88 -4.76
C ALA A 40 19.56 20.80 -3.68
N MET A 41 20.24 20.90 -2.53
CA MET A 41 20.06 19.98 -1.41
C MET A 41 18.72 20.16 -0.72
N LYS A 42 18.23 21.40 -0.61
CA LYS A 42 16.89 21.69 -0.11
C LYS A 42 15.83 21.09 -1.03
N GLU A 43 15.96 21.24 -2.34
CA GLU A 43 15.04 20.63 -3.32
C GLU A 43 15.01 19.10 -3.17
N VAL A 44 16.18 18.45 -3.06
CA VAL A 44 16.26 17.00 -2.83
C VAL A 44 15.62 16.61 -1.50
N SER A 45 15.81 17.39 -0.44
CA SER A 45 15.21 17.14 0.88
C SER A 45 13.68 17.25 0.86
N GLU A 46 13.13 18.24 0.14
CA GLU A 46 11.70 18.43 -0.02
C GLU A 46 11.08 17.29 -0.82
N ARG A 47 11.72 16.89 -1.93
CA ARG A 47 11.29 15.74 -2.74
C ARG A 47 11.33 14.41 -1.97
N LEU A 48 12.33 14.20 -1.11
CA LEU A 48 12.38 13.03 -0.23
C LEU A 48 11.24 13.05 0.80
N ARG A 49 10.97 14.22 1.40
CA ARG A 49 9.87 14.38 2.35
C ARG A 49 8.51 14.12 1.70
N GLU A 50 8.29 14.62 0.50
CA GLU A 50 7.07 14.36 -0.29
C GLU A 50 6.94 12.88 -0.65
N ALA A 51 8.03 12.23 -1.08
CA ALA A 51 8.05 10.81 -1.36
C ALA A 51 7.72 9.98 -0.11
N ARG A 52 8.21 10.39 1.07
CA ARG A 52 7.91 9.74 2.36
C ARG A 52 6.42 9.81 2.68
N ALA A 53 5.83 11.00 2.58
CA ALA A 53 4.41 11.21 2.84
C ALA A 53 3.54 10.38 1.87
N CYS A 54 3.91 10.31 0.59
CA CYS A 54 3.20 9.50 -0.40
C CYS A 54 3.25 7.99 -0.06
N ILE A 55 4.41 7.49 0.37
CA ILE A 55 4.56 6.08 0.79
C ILE A 55 3.71 5.77 2.03
N GLU A 56 3.72 6.64 3.04
CA GLU A 56 2.88 6.48 4.23
C GLU A 56 1.39 6.46 3.87
N GLN A 57 0.97 7.34 2.97
CA GLN A 57 -0.42 7.39 2.49
C GLN A 57 -0.81 6.10 1.74
N LEU A 58 0.10 5.55 0.92
CA LEU A 58 -0.12 4.26 0.26
C LEU A 58 -0.21 3.10 1.25
N GLN A 59 0.60 3.09 2.31
CA GLN A 59 0.51 2.07 3.37
C GLN A 59 -0.87 2.09 4.05
N GLN A 60 -1.36 3.27 4.41
CA GLN A 60 -2.70 3.44 5.01
C GLN A 60 -3.81 2.99 4.05
N HIS A 61 -3.70 3.29 2.75
CA HIS A 61 -4.66 2.81 1.76
C HIS A 61 -4.64 1.28 1.60
N ILE A 62 -3.47 0.65 1.64
CA ILE A 62 -3.35 -0.81 1.56
C ILE A 62 -4.00 -1.47 2.79
N GLU A 63 -3.73 -0.96 3.98
CA GLU A 63 -4.32 -1.45 5.23
C GLU A 63 -5.85 -1.27 5.23
N SER A 64 -6.34 -0.08 4.86
CA SER A 64 -7.78 0.20 4.76
C SER A 64 -8.50 -0.62 3.70
N THR A 65 -7.81 -1.08 2.65
CA THR A 65 -8.40 -1.92 1.59
C THR A 65 -8.22 -3.42 1.83
N ALA A 66 -7.39 -3.82 2.80
CA ALA A 66 -7.26 -5.21 3.23
C ALA A 66 -8.55 -5.70 3.94
N GLU A 67 -9.29 -4.80 4.61
CA GLU A 67 -10.59 -5.09 5.24
C GLU A 67 -11.78 -5.03 4.26
N ALA A 68 -11.76 -5.74 3.13
CA ALA A 68 -13.00 -6.06 2.40
C ALA A 68 -12.80 -7.08 1.27
N VAL A 69 -12.14 -8.21 1.52
CA VAL A 69 -12.43 -9.39 0.66
C VAL A 69 -13.68 -10.06 1.26
N PRO A 70 -14.89 -9.78 0.74
CA PRO A 70 -16.08 -10.46 1.24
C PRO A 70 -15.86 -11.97 1.05
N SER A 71 -16.00 -12.75 2.13
CA SER A 71 -15.91 -14.20 2.07
C SER A 71 -16.79 -14.70 0.92
N MET A 72 -16.23 -15.55 0.05
CA MET A 72 -16.94 -16.10 -1.11
C MET A 72 -17.34 -17.55 -0.83
N ARG A 73 -18.44 -18.01 -1.42
CA ARG A 73 -18.91 -19.40 -1.39
C ARG A 73 -19.50 -19.79 -2.74
N HIS A 74 -19.76 -21.07 -2.95
CA HIS A 74 -20.46 -21.55 -4.14
C HIS A 74 -21.96 -21.61 -3.90
N CYS A 75 -22.76 -21.27 -4.91
CA CYS A 75 -24.19 -21.45 -4.88
C CYS A 75 -24.51 -22.96 -4.82
N PRO A 76 -25.33 -23.44 -3.87
CA PRO A 76 -25.68 -24.85 -3.76
C PRO A 76 -26.55 -25.36 -4.92
N ALA A 77 -27.17 -24.47 -5.70
CA ALA A 77 -28.05 -24.84 -6.80
C ALA A 77 -27.33 -24.94 -8.15
N CYS A 78 -26.37 -24.04 -8.44
CA CYS A 78 -25.72 -23.97 -9.75
C CYS A 78 -24.18 -23.98 -9.71
N GLY A 79 -23.57 -23.96 -8.53
CA GLY A 79 -22.11 -23.93 -8.37
C GLY A 79 -21.42 -22.58 -8.61
N ALA A 80 -22.15 -21.54 -9.03
CA ALA A 80 -21.55 -20.22 -9.26
C ALA A 80 -20.97 -19.59 -7.97
N SER A 81 -19.86 -18.86 -8.09
CA SER A 81 -19.25 -18.15 -6.97
C SER A 81 -20.10 -16.93 -6.57
N ILE A 82 -20.46 -16.84 -5.29
CA ILE A 82 -21.32 -15.80 -4.71
C ILE A 82 -20.72 -15.31 -3.38
N ARG A 83 -21.08 -14.09 -2.95
CA ARG A 83 -20.70 -13.60 -1.61
C ARG A 83 -21.31 -14.50 -0.52
N ALA A 84 -20.60 -14.74 0.58
CA ALA A 84 -21.06 -15.58 1.68
C ALA A 84 -22.35 -15.05 2.32
N LYS A 85 -22.47 -13.72 2.41
CA LYS A 85 -23.66 -13.01 2.90
C LYS A 85 -24.74 -12.82 1.82
N ALA A 86 -24.56 -13.33 0.60
CA ALA A 86 -25.58 -13.23 -0.43
C ALA A 86 -26.81 -14.06 -0.03
N THR A 87 -27.99 -13.45 -0.17
CA THR A 87 -29.31 -14.07 0.03
C THR A 87 -29.91 -14.60 -1.28
N LEU A 88 -29.31 -14.22 -2.42
CA LEU A 88 -29.76 -14.56 -3.77
C LEU A 88 -28.55 -14.82 -4.67
N CYS A 89 -28.61 -15.85 -5.51
CA CYS A 89 -27.60 -16.09 -6.53
C CYS A 89 -27.87 -15.20 -7.76
N GLY A 90 -26.89 -14.38 -8.16
CA GLY A 90 -26.99 -13.53 -9.35
C GLY A 90 -26.91 -14.27 -10.70
N HIS A 91 -26.64 -15.59 -10.69
CA HIS A 91 -26.53 -16.40 -11.90
C HIS A 91 -27.82 -17.21 -12.17
N CYS A 92 -28.27 -18.00 -11.19
CA CYS A 92 -29.44 -18.87 -11.33
C CYS A 92 -30.69 -18.35 -10.60
N TRP A 93 -30.61 -17.16 -9.98
CA TRP A 93 -31.72 -16.52 -9.25
C TRP A 93 -32.29 -17.33 -8.08
N THR A 94 -31.58 -18.37 -7.65
CA THR A 94 -31.98 -19.18 -6.50
C THR A 94 -31.72 -18.43 -5.20
N LYS A 95 -32.70 -18.44 -4.29
CA LYS A 95 -32.52 -17.96 -2.91
C LYS A 95 -31.52 -18.85 -2.18
N VAL A 96 -30.56 -18.23 -1.50
CA VAL A 96 -29.49 -18.92 -0.80
C VAL A 96 -29.45 -18.40 0.64
N SER A 97 -29.49 -19.29 1.62
CA SER A 97 -29.42 -18.88 3.04
C SER A 97 -28.00 -18.47 3.37
N PRO A 98 -27.72 -17.31 3.99
CA PRO A 98 -26.36 -16.95 4.40
C PRO A 98 -25.82 -18.01 5.38
N THR A 99 -24.60 -18.50 5.15
CA THR A 99 -23.95 -19.37 6.14
C THR A 99 -23.35 -18.43 7.20
N LEU A 100 -23.83 -18.55 8.44
CA LEU A 100 -23.32 -17.82 9.62
C LEU A 100 -21.88 -18.23 9.91
#